data_AF-A0A9X3XAP2-F1
#
_entry.id   AF-A0A9X3XAP2-F1
#
_cell.length_a   1.000
_cell.length_b   1.000
_cell.length_c   1.000
_cell.angle_alpha   90.00
_cell.angle_beta   90.00
_cell.angle_gamma   90.00
#
_symmetry.space_group_name_H-M   'P 1'
#
loop_
_entity.id
_entity.type
_entity.pdbx_description
1 polymer ?
#
loop_
_entity_poly.entity_id
_entity_poly.type
_entity_poly.pdbx_seq_one_letter_code
_entity_poly.pdbx_strand_id
1 'polypeptide(L)'
;MNEGGDVRTELAKLSQDLERARRELAAREDELQCLYRVASTAMDAEKGLEDKLNGILEIVSTGSQGMEVVGARIVLEGRSFQTPRFSETPWRQFCEVIADGTHVGVVEVFYARDLPSQGDETSEAWKPRFINAVAKVVGERLRQKRVEHRIDERVKELHCLYNVSEMTHDDSASREEVFQGIVESIPPAFQYPEITRARIVCEGQTFVSESFEEGPFRQSQRIAIDGRAIGTVEVFYLEERPPGDEGPFLKEERHLLKVLAERLGDFVRRRQAEDLEIRKSLELQAYNQELQQQLQVVREQNEVIVRQRDIIQELSTPVLEVWDDVLTLPIIGLIDTKRAAEIMQRLLSAVVEKRAQFVIVDVTGVPIVDTQVADHLIQIVQAAGLLGASCMLTGIRPAVARALVELGVDLSAMNTRRSFRAGLRECVQSVKRPAKC
;
A
#
# COMPACT_ATOMS: atom_id res chain seq x y z
N MET A 1 -15.85 106.26 -34.05
CA MET A 1 -15.70 105.06 -34.91
C MET A 1 -14.47 104.29 -34.45
N ASN A 2 -14.60 103.36 -33.49
CA ASN A 2 -13.59 102.32 -33.23
C ASN A 2 -14.10 101.10 -32.42
N GLU A 3 -15.41 100.82 -32.40
CA GLU A 3 -15.97 99.66 -31.66
C GLU A 3 -16.14 98.41 -32.56
N GLY A 4 -16.22 98.58 -33.88
CA GLY A 4 -16.36 97.46 -34.84
C GLY A 4 -15.06 96.70 -35.13
N GLY A 5 -13.91 97.23 -34.69
CA GLY A 5 -12.60 96.57 -34.82
C GLY A 5 -12.36 95.52 -33.73
N ASP A 6 -12.86 95.76 -32.51
CA ASP A 6 -12.60 94.94 -31.33
C ASP A 6 -13.40 93.61 -31.37
N VAL A 7 -14.69 93.69 -31.73
CA VAL A 7 -15.57 92.52 -31.88
C VAL A 7 -15.13 91.59 -33.02
N ARG A 8 -14.57 92.13 -34.11
CA ARG A 8 -14.01 91.32 -35.21
C ARG A 8 -12.75 90.58 -34.79
N THR A 9 -11.91 91.21 -33.96
CA THR A 9 -10.69 90.59 -33.43
C THR A 9 -11.02 89.50 -32.41
N GLU A 10 -12.01 89.71 -31.54
CA GLU A 10 -12.50 88.67 -30.62
C GLU A 10 -13.16 87.48 -31.34
N LEU A 11 -14.00 87.73 -32.35
CA LEU A 11 -14.61 86.67 -33.16
C LEU A 11 -13.55 85.86 -33.93
N ALA A 12 -12.51 86.51 -34.45
CA ALA A 12 -11.39 85.84 -35.11
C ALA A 12 -10.62 84.94 -34.13
N LYS A 13 -10.39 85.42 -32.90
CA LYS A 13 -9.71 84.66 -31.85
C LYS A 13 -10.52 83.43 -31.41
N LEU A 14 -11.83 83.58 -31.16
CA LEU A 14 -12.72 82.48 -30.83
C LEU A 14 -12.83 81.43 -31.96
N SER A 15 -12.84 81.88 -33.22
CA SER A 15 -12.84 80.97 -34.38
C SER A 15 -11.53 80.16 -34.45
N GLN A 16 -10.39 80.81 -34.19
CA GLN A 16 -9.08 80.16 -34.16
C GLN A 16 -8.96 79.15 -33.01
N ASP A 17 -9.48 79.51 -31.83
CA ASP A 17 -9.51 78.62 -30.66
C ASP A 17 -10.43 77.40 -30.89
N LEU A 18 -11.58 77.59 -31.55
CA LEU A 18 -12.49 76.50 -31.91
C LEU A 18 -11.86 75.54 -32.94
N GLU A 19 -11.16 76.06 -33.95
CA GLU A 19 -10.42 75.24 -34.92
C GLU A 19 -9.25 74.49 -34.28
N ARG A 20 -8.57 75.10 -33.30
CA ARG A 20 -7.53 74.43 -32.52
C ARG A 20 -8.10 73.28 -31.70
N ALA A 21 -9.20 73.52 -30.97
CA ALA A 21 -9.88 72.50 -30.18
C ALA A 21 -10.41 71.33 -31.04
N ARG A 22 -10.95 71.60 -32.24
CA ARG A 22 -11.36 70.55 -33.19
C ARG A 22 -10.21 69.70 -33.68
N ARG A 23 -9.06 70.32 -34.00
CA ARG A 23 -7.84 69.60 -34.40
C ARG A 23 -7.29 68.73 -33.26
N GLU A 24 -7.32 69.24 -32.03
CA GLU A 24 -6.92 68.48 -30.84
C GLU A 24 -7.84 67.29 -30.56
N LEU A 25 -9.16 67.46 -30.74
CA LEU A 25 -10.12 66.36 -30.57
C LEU A 25 -9.93 65.26 -31.62
N ALA A 26 -9.79 65.63 -32.90
CA ALA A 26 -9.53 64.67 -33.98
C ALA A 26 -8.23 63.89 -33.75
N ALA A 27 -7.17 64.57 -33.33
CA ALA A 27 -5.89 63.93 -33.01
C ALA A 27 -6.01 62.94 -31.83
N ARG A 28 -6.87 63.21 -30.84
CA ARG A 28 -7.15 62.29 -29.72
C ARG A 28 -8.00 61.10 -30.15
N GLU A 29 -8.96 61.28 -31.03
CA GLU A 29 -9.77 60.18 -31.58
C GLU A 29 -8.89 59.21 -32.38
N ASP A 30 -7.99 59.73 -33.22
CA ASP A 30 -7.02 58.91 -33.95
C ASP A 30 -6.07 58.15 -33.02
N GLU A 31 -5.59 58.79 -31.94
CA GLU A 31 -4.76 58.15 -30.92
C GLU A 31 -5.49 56.98 -30.25
N LEU A 32 -6.75 57.19 -29.85
CA LEU A 32 -7.59 56.15 -29.24
C LEU A 32 -7.85 54.99 -30.21
N GLN A 33 -8.11 55.27 -31.49
CA GLN A 33 -8.29 54.24 -32.51
C GLN A 33 -7.01 53.43 -32.74
N CYS A 34 -5.85 54.08 -32.74
CA CYS A 34 -4.56 53.40 -32.86
C CYS A 34 -4.28 52.52 -31.64
N LEU A 35 -4.50 53.04 -30.42
CA LEU A 35 -4.33 52.27 -29.19
C LEU A 35 -5.30 51.09 -29.11
N TYR A 36 -6.54 51.26 -29.59
CA TYR A 36 -7.51 50.17 -29.68
C TYR A 36 -7.02 49.07 -30.63
N ARG A 37 -6.50 49.43 -31.81
CA ARG A 37 -5.89 48.45 -32.73
C ARG A 37 -4.68 47.73 -32.13
N VAL A 38 -3.82 48.46 -31.41
CA VAL A 38 -2.66 47.89 -30.71
C VAL A 38 -3.12 46.89 -29.65
N ALA A 39 -4.09 47.27 -28.80
CA ALA A 39 -4.64 46.40 -27.78
C ALA A 39 -5.32 45.16 -28.39
N SER A 40 -6.14 45.35 -29.43
CA SER A 40 -6.81 44.25 -30.14
C SER A 40 -5.81 43.28 -30.77
N THR A 41 -4.70 43.77 -31.32
CA THR A 41 -3.65 42.93 -31.91
C THR A 41 -2.87 42.17 -30.83
N ALA A 42 -2.59 42.82 -29.70
CA ALA A 42 -1.95 42.15 -28.56
C ALA A 42 -2.83 41.04 -27.96
N MET A 43 -4.15 41.24 -27.94
CA MET A 43 -5.15 40.31 -27.40
C MET A 43 -5.57 39.19 -28.36
N ASP A 44 -5.17 39.24 -29.64
CA ASP A 44 -5.52 38.23 -30.64
C ASP A 44 -5.01 36.84 -30.24
N ALA A 45 -5.91 35.90 -29.90
CA ALA A 45 -5.50 34.60 -29.37
C ALA A 45 -4.85 33.68 -30.43
N GLU A 46 -5.08 33.93 -31.72
CA GLU A 46 -4.65 33.03 -32.81
C GLU A 46 -3.19 33.28 -33.25
N LYS A 47 -2.59 34.41 -32.83
CA LYS A 47 -1.26 34.83 -33.28
C LYS A 47 -0.16 34.51 -32.28
N GLY A 48 1.02 34.14 -32.81
CA GLY A 48 2.24 34.03 -32.01
C GLY A 48 2.68 35.39 -31.44
N LEU A 49 3.54 35.39 -30.42
CA LEU A 49 4.07 36.64 -29.85
C LEU A 49 4.78 37.49 -30.92
N GLU A 50 5.57 36.86 -31.78
CA GLU A 50 6.30 37.57 -32.85
C GLU A 50 5.35 38.22 -33.85
N ASP A 51 4.31 37.50 -34.29
CA ASP A 51 3.27 38.04 -35.16
C ASP A 51 2.52 39.21 -34.53
N LYS A 52 2.25 39.13 -33.23
CA LYS A 52 1.63 40.23 -32.46
C LYS A 52 2.54 41.45 -32.41
N LEU A 53 3.83 41.26 -32.11
CA LEU A 53 4.80 42.36 -32.05
C LEU A 53 4.96 43.03 -33.42
N ASN A 54 5.03 42.24 -34.49
CA ASN A 54 5.09 42.74 -35.87
C ASN A 54 3.81 43.51 -36.25
N GLY A 55 2.64 43.00 -35.87
CA GLY A 55 1.37 43.72 -36.07
C GLY A 55 1.28 45.04 -35.30
N ILE A 56 1.77 45.06 -34.05
CA ILE A 56 1.86 46.30 -33.26
C ILE A 56 2.79 47.31 -33.95
N LEU A 57 3.94 46.86 -34.45
CA LEU A 57 4.89 47.70 -35.18
C LEU A 57 4.28 48.32 -36.46
N GLU A 58 3.48 47.56 -37.21
CA GLU A 58 2.74 48.07 -38.36
C GLU A 58 1.66 49.10 -37.98
N ILE A 59 0.98 48.89 -36.85
CA ILE A 59 -0.01 49.85 -36.35
C ILE A 59 0.67 51.15 -35.91
N VAL A 60 1.81 51.06 -35.23
CA VAL A 60 2.58 52.22 -34.78
C VAL A 60 3.13 53.01 -35.97
N SER A 61 3.54 52.34 -37.05
CA SER A 61 4.04 53.03 -38.26
C SER A 61 2.94 53.69 -39.09
N THR A 62 1.72 53.12 -39.09
CA THR A 62 0.58 53.63 -39.88
C THR A 62 -0.36 54.56 -39.09
N GLY A 63 -0.29 54.54 -37.77
CA GLY A 63 -1.23 55.25 -36.91
C GLY A 63 -0.98 56.75 -36.78
N SER A 64 0.20 57.23 -37.17
CA SER A 64 0.65 58.60 -36.93
C SER A 64 0.14 59.62 -37.96
N GLN A 65 -1.14 60.02 -37.85
CA GLN A 65 -1.65 61.12 -38.67
C GLN A 65 -0.87 62.42 -38.36
N GLY A 66 -0.13 62.93 -39.35
CA GLY A 66 0.62 64.20 -39.27
C GLY A 66 2.12 64.08 -38.96
N MET A 67 2.62 62.89 -38.61
CA MET A 67 4.05 62.62 -38.44
C MET A 67 4.50 61.52 -39.40
N GLU A 68 5.57 61.79 -40.15
CA GLU A 68 6.12 60.81 -41.09
C GLU A 68 7.01 59.84 -40.31
N VAL A 69 6.43 58.75 -39.81
CA VAL A 69 7.17 57.65 -39.17
C VAL A 69 7.90 56.85 -40.25
N VAL A 70 9.22 56.77 -40.13
CA VAL A 70 10.11 56.08 -41.07
C VAL A 70 10.61 54.74 -40.54
N GLY A 71 10.23 54.39 -39.32
CA GLY A 71 10.50 53.09 -38.74
C GLY A 71 10.02 52.99 -37.30
N ALA A 72 9.68 51.77 -36.89
CA ALA A 72 9.52 51.44 -35.47
C ALA A 72 10.31 50.17 -35.16
N ARG A 73 10.83 50.10 -33.93
CA ARG A 73 11.64 48.99 -33.42
C ARG A 73 11.18 48.64 -32.01
N ILE A 74 10.99 47.36 -31.74
CA ILE A 74 10.82 46.85 -30.39
C ILE A 74 12.02 45.94 -30.10
N VAL A 75 12.77 46.24 -29.06
CA VAL A 75 13.85 45.38 -28.58
C VAL A 75 13.42 44.75 -27.27
N LEU A 76 13.32 43.42 -27.22
CA LEU A 76 12.93 42.66 -26.02
C LEU A 76 13.97 41.57 -25.77
N GLU A 77 14.51 41.52 -24.55
CA GLU A 77 15.42 40.43 -24.13
C GLU A 77 16.57 40.15 -25.13
N GLY A 78 17.09 41.19 -25.79
CA GLY A 78 18.17 41.08 -26.78
C GLY A 78 17.73 40.75 -28.21
N ARG A 79 16.44 40.49 -28.47
CA ARG A 79 15.87 40.34 -29.82
C ARG A 79 15.28 41.67 -30.30
N SER A 80 15.47 42.00 -31.58
CA SER A 80 14.96 43.22 -32.20
C SER A 80 13.92 42.88 -33.26
N PHE A 81 12.73 43.47 -33.13
CA PHE A 81 11.63 43.42 -34.10
C PHE A 81 11.50 44.80 -34.76
N GLN A 82 11.40 44.86 -36.08
CA GLN A 82 11.40 46.12 -36.83
C GLN A 82 10.33 46.11 -37.93
N THR A 83 9.80 47.29 -38.25
CA THR A 83 8.90 47.47 -39.39
C THR A 83 9.58 47.15 -40.73
N PRO A 84 8.88 46.63 -41.75
CA PRO A 84 9.49 46.27 -43.04
C PRO A 84 10.21 47.40 -43.78
N ARG A 85 9.75 48.65 -43.62
CA ARG A 85 10.42 49.86 -44.12
C ARG A 85 11.06 50.61 -42.95
N PHE A 86 12.14 50.06 -42.39
CA PHE A 86 12.85 50.66 -41.27
C PHE A 86 14.00 51.55 -41.75
N SER A 87 14.01 52.79 -41.27
CA SER A 87 15.14 53.72 -41.40
C SER A 87 15.44 54.35 -40.04
N GLU A 88 16.69 54.23 -39.58
CA GLU A 88 17.14 54.86 -38.35
C GLU A 88 17.46 56.33 -38.60
N THR A 89 16.84 57.21 -37.83
CA THR A 89 17.04 58.66 -37.90
C THR A 89 17.43 59.23 -36.53
N PRO A 90 18.07 60.40 -36.47
CA PRO A 90 18.36 61.08 -35.22
C PRO A 90 17.10 61.46 -34.43
N TRP A 91 15.96 61.57 -35.13
CA TRP A 91 14.68 61.96 -34.58
C TRP A 91 13.92 60.72 -34.11
N ARG A 92 14.23 60.26 -32.89
CA ARG A 92 13.61 59.09 -32.28
C ARG A 92 12.90 59.40 -30.96
N GLN A 93 11.85 58.65 -30.69
CA GLN A 93 11.25 58.51 -29.36
C GLN A 93 11.40 57.09 -28.89
N PHE A 94 11.55 56.92 -27.59
CA PHE A 94 11.66 55.60 -26.99
C PHE A 94 10.96 55.53 -25.65
N CYS A 95 10.50 54.34 -25.29
CA CYS A 95 9.91 54.05 -23.99
C CYS A 95 10.32 52.66 -23.52
N GLU A 96 10.75 52.58 -22.27
CA GLU A 96 11.11 51.32 -21.62
C GLU A 96 9.88 50.41 -21.47
N VAL A 97 10.06 49.15 -21.82
CA VAL A 97 9.08 48.09 -21.60
C VAL A 97 9.38 47.48 -20.24
N ILE A 98 8.41 47.55 -19.34
CA ILE A 98 8.50 46.96 -18.00
C ILE A 98 7.52 45.79 -17.92
N ALA A 99 8.01 44.63 -17.53
CA ALA A 99 7.18 43.46 -17.18
C ALA A 99 7.61 42.95 -15.81
N ASP A 100 6.63 42.70 -14.93
CA ASP A 100 6.87 42.26 -13.54
C ASP A 100 7.84 43.16 -12.75
N GLY A 101 7.74 44.48 -12.96
CA GLY A 101 8.61 45.47 -12.29
C GLY A 101 10.06 45.49 -12.78
N THR A 102 10.39 44.70 -13.81
CA THR A 102 11.74 44.62 -14.39
C THR A 102 11.75 45.22 -15.79
N HIS A 103 12.80 45.95 -16.14
CA HIS A 103 13.03 46.42 -17.51
C HIS A 103 13.33 45.23 -18.42
N VAL A 104 12.47 44.98 -19.40
CA VAL A 104 12.57 43.82 -20.32
C VAL A 104 12.88 44.22 -21.76
N GLY A 105 12.91 45.53 -22.06
CA GLY A 105 13.17 46.01 -23.40
C GLY A 105 12.78 47.46 -23.63
N VAL A 106 12.74 47.87 -24.89
CA VAL A 106 12.41 49.24 -25.30
C VAL A 106 11.58 49.24 -26.58
N VAL A 107 10.58 50.12 -26.66
CA VAL A 107 9.88 50.47 -27.91
C VAL A 107 10.48 51.77 -28.42
N GLU A 108 10.85 51.81 -29.70
CA GLU A 108 11.43 52.95 -30.38
C GLU A 108 10.64 53.29 -31.65
N VAL A 109 10.43 54.58 -31.90
CA VAL A 109 9.77 55.11 -33.09
C VAL A 109 10.65 56.20 -33.71
N PHE A 110 10.90 56.09 -35.00
CA PHE A 110 11.79 56.96 -35.79
C PHE A 110 10.98 57.80 -36.77
N TYR A 111 11.31 59.08 -36.88
CA TYR A 111 10.58 60.06 -37.68
C TYR A 111 11.46 60.59 -38.83
N ALA A 112 10.85 61.05 -39.93
CA ALA A 112 11.57 61.58 -41.09
C ALA A 112 12.20 62.96 -40.85
N ARG A 113 11.73 63.67 -39.83
CA ARG A 113 12.11 65.06 -39.51
C ARG A 113 12.04 65.31 -38.01
N ASP A 114 12.67 66.40 -37.59
CA ASP A 114 12.70 66.79 -36.19
C ASP A 114 11.29 67.01 -35.64
N LEU A 115 11.11 66.53 -34.42
CA LEU A 115 9.88 66.71 -33.66
C LEU A 115 9.92 68.15 -33.12
N PRO A 116 8.83 68.94 -33.22
CA PRO A 116 8.79 70.26 -32.60
C PRO A 116 9.25 70.19 -31.14
N SER A 117 10.18 71.06 -30.76
CA SER A 117 10.79 71.11 -29.43
C SER A 117 9.72 71.37 -28.36
N GLN A 118 9.94 70.82 -27.15
CA GLN A 118 9.09 71.08 -25.99
C GLN A 118 8.95 72.59 -25.78
N GLY A 119 7.74 73.12 -25.97
CA GLY A 119 7.45 74.56 -25.91
C GLY A 119 6.45 75.05 -26.96
N ASP A 120 6.15 74.26 -27.99
CA ASP A 120 5.05 74.55 -28.92
C ASP A 120 3.76 73.88 -28.42
N GLU A 121 2.90 74.64 -27.74
CA GLU A 121 1.62 74.17 -27.16
C GLU A 121 0.65 73.56 -28.20
N THR A 122 0.97 73.62 -29.50
CA THR A 122 0.21 72.95 -30.57
C THR A 122 0.69 71.52 -30.87
N SER A 123 1.82 71.09 -30.27
CA SER A 123 2.50 69.82 -30.54
C SER A 123 2.48 68.81 -29.37
N GLU A 124 1.88 69.16 -28.23
CA GLU A 124 2.07 68.42 -26.96
C GLU A 124 1.27 67.12 -26.81
N ALA A 125 0.25 66.86 -27.62
CA ALA A 125 -0.68 65.78 -27.33
C ALA A 125 -0.17 64.37 -27.68
N TRP A 126 0.61 64.22 -28.75
CA TRP A 126 0.84 62.91 -29.39
C TRP A 126 2.09 62.13 -28.93
N LYS A 127 3.03 62.76 -28.21
CA LYS A 127 4.44 62.30 -28.21
C LYS A 127 4.82 61.31 -27.07
N PRO A 128 4.57 61.56 -25.77
CA PRO A 128 5.01 60.62 -24.72
C PRO A 128 3.97 59.58 -24.30
N ARG A 129 2.67 59.87 -24.47
CA ARG A 129 1.57 59.05 -23.92
C ARG A 129 1.31 57.81 -24.76
N PHE A 130 1.31 57.95 -26.08
CA PHE A 130 1.11 56.86 -27.02
C PHE A 130 2.19 55.78 -26.91
N ILE A 131 3.47 56.16 -27.00
CA ILE A 131 4.58 55.19 -26.90
C ILE A 131 4.63 54.50 -25.53
N ASN A 132 4.26 55.20 -24.46
CA ASN A 132 4.10 54.63 -23.11
C ASN A 132 2.95 53.62 -23.05
N ALA A 133 1.80 53.93 -23.66
CA ALA A 133 0.68 52.99 -23.75
C ALA A 133 1.05 51.74 -24.57
N VAL A 134 1.77 51.89 -25.68
CA VAL A 134 2.28 50.76 -26.47
C VAL A 134 3.27 49.93 -25.65
N ALA A 135 4.24 50.56 -24.98
CA ALA A 135 5.20 49.87 -24.12
C ALA A 135 4.51 49.11 -22.97
N LYS A 136 3.45 49.67 -22.38
CA LYS A 136 2.62 48.98 -21.38
C LYS A 136 1.90 47.77 -21.95
N VAL A 137 1.29 47.86 -23.13
CA VAL A 137 0.60 46.74 -23.78
C VAL A 137 1.58 45.60 -24.11
N VAL A 138 2.76 45.95 -24.64
CA VAL A 138 3.83 44.98 -24.92
C VAL A 138 4.32 44.33 -23.61
N GLY A 139 4.53 45.12 -22.55
CA GLY A 139 4.94 44.63 -21.23
C GLY A 139 3.93 43.66 -20.63
N GLU A 140 2.63 44.00 -20.67
CA GLU A 140 1.58 43.14 -20.14
C GLU A 140 1.43 41.84 -20.94
N ARG A 141 1.60 41.88 -22.27
CA ARG A 141 1.55 40.66 -23.10
C ARG A 141 2.73 39.73 -22.83
N LEU A 142 3.93 40.28 -22.63
CA LEU A 142 5.10 39.50 -22.24
C LEU A 142 4.90 38.84 -20.88
N ARG A 143 4.39 39.61 -19.91
CA ARG A 143 4.03 39.11 -18.59
C ARG A 143 3.05 37.95 -18.70
N GLN A 144 1.97 38.12 -19.45
CA GLN A 144 0.97 37.07 -19.65
C GLN A 144 1.59 35.80 -20.25
N LYS A 145 2.42 35.93 -21.30
CA LYS A 145 3.07 34.78 -21.94
C LYS A 145 4.04 34.06 -20.99
N ARG A 146 4.76 34.80 -20.13
CA ARG A 146 5.62 34.21 -19.10
C ARG A 146 4.81 33.44 -18.05
N VAL A 147 3.63 33.94 -17.67
CA VAL A 147 2.72 33.24 -16.76
C VAL A 147 2.17 31.97 -17.41
N GLU A 148 1.70 32.05 -18.66
CA GLU A 148 1.24 30.89 -19.44
C GLU A 148 2.32 29.80 -19.47
N HIS A 149 3.55 30.16 -19.83
CA HIS A 149 4.67 29.22 -19.85
C HIS A 149 4.96 28.61 -18.47
N ARG A 150 4.94 29.42 -17.40
CA ARG A 150 5.16 28.90 -16.02
C ARG A 150 4.09 27.91 -15.60
N ILE A 151 2.84 28.12 -16.03
CA ILE A 151 1.74 27.18 -15.77
C ILE A 151 1.99 25.88 -16.53
N ASP A 152 2.34 25.95 -17.81
CA ASP A 152 2.60 24.76 -18.64
C ASP A 152 3.74 23.92 -18.06
N GLU A 153 4.86 24.53 -17.69
CA GLU A 153 5.98 23.82 -17.04
C GLU A 153 5.54 23.16 -15.72
N ARG A 154 4.66 23.82 -14.93
CA ARG A 154 4.14 23.21 -13.70
C ARG A 154 3.16 22.08 -13.97
N VAL A 155 2.35 22.15 -15.02
CA VAL A 155 1.45 21.07 -15.44
C VAL A 155 2.25 19.85 -15.85
N LYS A 156 3.33 20.02 -16.62
CA LYS A 156 4.25 18.92 -17.00
C LYS A 156 4.81 18.21 -15.77
N GLU A 157 5.35 18.96 -14.81
CA GLU A 157 5.92 18.42 -13.58
C GLU A 157 4.87 17.66 -12.74
N LEU A 158 3.69 18.26 -12.55
CA LEU A 158 2.61 17.66 -11.77
C LEU A 158 2.06 16.39 -12.42
N HIS A 159 1.91 16.36 -13.75
CA HIS A 159 1.50 15.14 -14.45
C HIS A 159 2.51 14.01 -14.25
N CYS A 160 3.81 14.28 -14.34
CA CYS A 160 4.83 13.27 -14.07
C CYS A 160 4.73 12.71 -12.64
N LEU A 161 4.70 13.60 -11.64
CA LEU A 161 4.59 13.20 -10.23
C LEU A 161 3.29 12.45 -9.92
N TYR A 162 2.18 12.84 -10.57
CA TYR A 162 0.90 12.16 -10.43
C TYR A 162 0.95 10.75 -11.03
N ASN A 163 1.42 10.60 -12.28
CA ASN A 163 1.54 9.29 -12.95
C ASN A 163 2.42 8.33 -12.14
N VAL A 164 3.57 8.82 -11.64
CA VAL A 164 4.46 8.04 -10.77
C VAL A 164 3.75 7.65 -9.49
N SER A 165 2.99 8.57 -8.88
CA SER A 165 2.20 8.26 -7.70
C SER A 165 1.15 7.19 -7.99
N GLU A 166 0.44 7.27 -9.11
CA GLU A 166 -0.58 6.28 -9.49
C GLU A 166 0.05 4.90 -9.73
N MET A 167 1.12 4.83 -10.54
CA MET A 167 1.83 3.58 -10.84
C MET A 167 2.44 2.93 -9.59
N THR A 168 2.97 3.71 -8.64
CA THR A 168 3.56 3.17 -7.41
C THR A 168 2.53 2.73 -6.35
N HIS A 169 1.24 3.02 -6.56
CA HIS A 169 0.15 2.54 -5.71
C HIS A 169 -0.64 1.38 -6.36
N ASP A 170 -0.36 1.03 -7.60
CA ASP A 170 -0.95 -0.14 -8.23
C ASP A 170 -0.24 -1.42 -7.75
N ASP A 171 -0.92 -2.15 -6.87
CA ASP A 171 -0.42 -3.42 -6.32
C ASP A 171 -0.48 -4.58 -7.32
N SER A 172 -1.21 -4.43 -8.44
CA SER A 172 -1.34 -5.46 -9.48
C SER A 172 -0.20 -5.44 -10.49
N ALA A 173 0.41 -4.28 -10.71
CA ALA A 173 1.53 -4.12 -11.63
C ALA A 173 2.81 -4.77 -11.06
N SER A 174 3.58 -5.40 -11.96
CA SER A 174 4.92 -5.89 -11.65
C SER A 174 5.87 -4.71 -11.43
N ARG A 175 6.96 -4.97 -10.69
CA ARG A 175 8.03 -3.98 -10.50
C ARG A 175 8.53 -3.45 -11.86
N GLU A 176 8.69 -4.32 -12.84
CA GLU A 176 9.24 -3.98 -14.14
C GLU A 176 8.32 -3.04 -14.92
N GLU A 177 7.01 -3.29 -14.90
CA GLU A 177 6.00 -2.41 -15.53
C GLU A 177 5.99 -1.02 -14.88
N VAL A 178 6.04 -0.96 -13.54
CA VAL A 178 6.07 0.33 -12.82
C VAL A 178 7.34 1.11 -13.17
N PHE A 179 8.51 0.48 -13.13
CA PHE A 179 9.76 1.14 -13.46
C PHE A 179 9.78 1.61 -14.91
N GLN A 180 9.33 0.79 -15.86
CA GLN A 180 9.25 1.19 -17.27
C GLN A 180 8.30 2.38 -17.45
N GLY A 181 7.10 2.33 -16.86
CA GLY A 181 6.13 3.43 -16.92
C GLY A 181 6.67 4.74 -16.34
N ILE A 182 7.43 4.66 -15.24
CA ILE A 182 8.09 5.82 -14.64
C ILE A 182 9.15 6.38 -15.58
N VAL A 183 10.02 5.55 -16.18
CA VAL A 183 11.05 6.05 -17.11
C VAL A 183 10.43 6.78 -18.30
N GLU A 184 9.33 6.27 -18.86
CA GLU A 184 8.65 6.92 -20.00
C GLU A 184 7.94 8.22 -19.60
N SER A 185 7.59 8.39 -18.33
CA SER A 185 6.95 9.62 -17.82
C SER A 185 7.93 10.78 -17.61
N ILE A 186 9.24 10.52 -17.63
CA ILE A 186 10.28 11.53 -17.36
C ILE A 186 10.46 12.50 -18.53
N PRO A 187 10.68 12.07 -19.80
CA PRO A 187 10.92 13.01 -20.90
C PRO A 187 9.84 14.09 -21.08
N PRO A 188 8.52 13.79 -21.05
CA PRO A 188 7.48 14.81 -21.16
C PRO A 188 7.47 15.87 -20.04
N ALA A 189 8.13 15.58 -18.92
CA ALA A 189 8.18 16.44 -17.75
C ALA A 189 9.29 17.50 -17.81
N PHE A 190 10.23 17.38 -18.76
CA PHE A 190 11.40 18.25 -18.90
C PHE A 190 11.12 19.40 -19.89
N GLN A 191 11.98 20.43 -19.88
CA GLN A 191 11.81 21.61 -20.71
C GLN A 191 11.83 21.27 -22.22
N TYR A 192 12.64 20.29 -22.62
CA TYR A 192 12.83 19.85 -24.01
C TYR A 192 12.52 18.35 -24.20
N PRO A 193 11.25 17.92 -24.14
CA PRO A 193 10.89 16.49 -24.15
C PRO A 193 11.45 15.69 -25.33
N GLU A 194 11.48 16.30 -26.52
CA GLU A 194 11.85 15.65 -27.77
C GLU A 194 13.31 15.14 -27.80
N ILE A 195 14.21 15.85 -27.12
CA ILE A 195 15.62 15.49 -26.98
C ILE A 195 15.94 14.88 -25.61
N THR A 196 14.94 14.69 -24.75
CA THR A 196 15.15 14.13 -23.42
C THR A 196 15.15 12.60 -23.50
N ARG A 197 16.16 11.96 -22.90
CA ARG A 197 16.20 10.50 -22.70
C ARG A 197 16.40 10.21 -21.23
N ALA A 198 15.74 9.17 -20.73
CA ALA A 198 15.80 8.81 -19.31
C ALA A 198 16.25 7.37 -19.13
N ARG A 199 16.97 7.12 -18.03
CA ARG A 199 17.40 5.79 -17.60
C ARG A 199 17.23 5.64 -16.10
N ILE A 200 16.67 4.52 -15.67
CA ILE A 200 16.69 4.09 -14.28
C ILE A 200 17.50 2.81 -14.16
N VAL A 201 18.47 2.81 -13.27
CA VAL A 201 19.22 1.61 -12.88
C VAL A 201 18.87 1.31 -11.43
N CYS A 202 18.33 0.13 -11.14
CA CYS A 202 17.95 -0.25 -9.78
C CYS A 202 18.20 -1.75 -9.56
N GLU A 203 18.91 -2.10 -8.48
CA GLU A 203 19.23 -3.49 -8.11
C GLU A 203 19.83 -4.36 -9.23
N GLY A 204 20.56 -3.74 -10.17
CA GLY A 204 21.17 -4.41 -11.32
C GLY A 204 20.29 -4.51 -12.56
N GLN A 205 19.01 -4.10 -12.48
CA GLN A 205 18.13 -3.95 -13.63
C GLN A 205 18.24 -2.53 -14.21
N THR A 206 18.08 -2.41 -15.53
CA THR A 206 18.14 -1.13 -16.25
C THR A 206 16.87 -0.95 -17.06
N PHE A 207 16.23 0.21 -16.91
CA PHE A 207 15.02 0.64 -17.60
C PHE A 207 15.34 1.92 -18.35
N VAL A 208 14.88 2.04 -19.59
CA VAL A 208 15.22 3.16 -20.48
C VAL A 208 13.98 3.67 -21.19
N SER A 209 13.97 4.96 -21.52
CA SER A 209 12.87 5.58 -22.25
C SER A 209 12.88 5.16 -23.72
N GLU A 210 11.80 5.43 -24.44
CA GLU A 210 11.74 5.19 -25.88
C GLU A 210 12.92 5.86 -26.63
N SER A 211 13.49 5.14 -27.61
CA SER A 211 14.62 5.60 -28.43
C SER A 211 15.83 6.07 -27.62
N PHE A 212 16.15 5.37 -26.52
CA PHE A 212 17.24 5.73 -25.62
C PHE A 212 18.62 5.75 -26.28
N GLU A 213 19.32 6.85 -26.07
CA GLU A 213 20.75 6.99 -26.32
C GLU A 213 21.34 7.95 -25.27
N GLU A 214 22.64 7.81 -24.97
CA GLU A 214 23.31 8.69 -24.02
C GLU A 214 23.66 10.02 -24.70
N GLY A 215 23.07 11.11 -24.20
CA GLY A 215 23.41 12.46 -24.61
C GLY A 215 24.66 13.01 -23.91
N PRO A 216 25.31 14.04 -24.48
CA PRO A 216 26.49 14.67 -23.89
C PRO A 216 26.19 15.41 -22.58
N PHE A 217 24.94 15.80 -22.34
CA PHE A 217 24.50 16.46 -21.11
C PHE A 217 23.72 15.47 -20.26
N ARG A 218 24.11 15.34 -18.99
CA ARG A 218 23.54 14.37 -18.07
C ARG A 218 23.24 15.00 -16.72
N GLN A 219 22.04 14.73 -16.20
CA GLN A 219 21.68 14.93 -14.81
C GLN A 219 21.40 13.57 -14.16
N SER A 220 21.75 13.40 -12.89
CA SER A 220 21.52 12.13 -12.21
C SER A 220 21.26 12.28 -10.73
N GLN A 221 20.45 11.36 -10.20
CA GLN A 221 20.07 11.30 -8.80
C GLN A 221 20.13 9.87 -8.29
N ARG A 222 20.63 9.68 -7.06
CA ARG A 222 20.72 8.37 -6.42
C ARG A 222 19.37 7.96 -5.83
N ILE A 223 18.96 6.72 -6.08
CA ILE A 223 17.86 6.05 -5.41
C ILE A 223 18.45 5.37 -4.17
N ALA A 224 17.92 5.67 -2.99
CA ALA A 224 18.44 5.13 -1.73
C ALA A 224 17.33 4.65 -0.80
N ILE A 225 17.60 3.55 -0.10
CA ILE A 225 16.79 3.04 1.01
C ILE A 225 17.65 3.15 2.27
N ASP A 226 17.15 3.85 3.28
CA ASP A 226 17.80 4.04 4.59
C ASP A 226 19.26 4.51 4.48
N GLY A 227 19.53 5.41 3.52
CA GLY A 227 20.84 5.97 3.25
C GLY A 227 21.76 5.09 2.39
N ARG A 228 21.38 3.85 2.09
CA ARG A 228 22.11 2.97 1.16
C ARG A 228 21.60 3.16 -0.25
N ALA A 229 22.48 3.50 -1.19
CA ALA A 229 22.10 3.59 -2.60
C ALA A 229 21.85 2.20 -3.19
N ILE A 230 20.68 2.05 -3.80
CA ILE A 230 20.22 0.84 -4.49
C ILE A 230 20.15 1.03 -6.01
N GLY A 231 20.27 2.26 -6.48
CA GLY A 231 20.12 2.62 -7.89
C GLY A 231 20.34 4.09 -8.19
N THR A 232 20.07 4.47 -9.42
CA THR A 232 20.18 5.84 -9.96
C THR A 232 19.08 6.10 -10.98
N VAL A 233 18.52 7.32 -10.95
CA VAL A 233 17.72 7.89 -12.04
C VAL A 233 18.60 8.88 -12.80
N GLU A 234 18.59 8.82 -14.12
CA GLU A 234 19.44 9.60 -14.99
C GLU A 234 18.62 10.18 -16.15
N VAL A 235 18.94 11.41 -16.53
CA VAL A 235 18.32 12.11 -17.66
C VAL A 235 19.40 12.70 -18.52
N PHE A 236 19.19 12.65 -19.84
CA PHE A 236 20.12 13.07 -20.87
C PHE A 236 19.44 14.02 -21.85
N TYR A 237 20.16 15.07 -22.27
CA TYR A 237 19.81 15.87 -23.44
C TYR A 237 20.76 15.53 -24.59
N LEU A 238 20.19 15.23 -25.76
CA LEU A 238 20.93 14.83 -26.96
C LEU A 238 21.62 15.99 -27.68
N GLU A 239 21.10 17.20 -27.49
CA GLU A 239 21.57 18.40 -28.15
C GLU A 239 21.99 19.47 -27.14
N GLU A 240 22.86 20.38 -27.57
CA GLU A 240 23.22 21.55 -26.76
C GLU A 240 22.04 22.50 -26.61
N ARG A 241 21.87 23.02 -25.39
CA ARG A 241 20.80 23.95 -25.01
C ARG A 241 21.39 25.08 -24.16
N PRO A 242 20.68 26.22 -24.05
CA PRO A 242 21.15 27.33 -23.21
C PRO A 242 21.50 26.86 -21.80
N PRO A 243 22.56 27.42 -21.19
CA PRO A 243 22.96 27.03 -19.84
C PRO A 243 21.87 27.39 -18.82
N GLY A 244 21.50 26.41 -18.00
CA GLY A 244 20.70 26.53 -16.79
C GLY A 244 21.56 26.47 -15.52
N ASP A 245 21.03 25.86 -14.46
CA ASP A 245 21.71 25.71 -13.17
C ASP A 245 22.76 24.60 -13.17
N GLU A 246 22.52 23.52 -13.93
CA GLU A 246 23.41 22.36 -14.04
C GLU A 246 23.57 21.98 -15.52
N GLY A 247 24.57 22.57 -16.19
CA GLY A 247 24.65 22.44 -17.65
C GLY A 247 23.39 23.06 -18.27
N PRO A 248 22.65 22.38 -19.17
CA PRO A 248 21.40 22.87 -19.73
C PRO A 248 20.16 22.63 -18.84
N PHE A 249 20.31 22.01 -17.66
CA PHE A 249 19.19 21.64 -16.79
C PHE A 249 18.84 22.74 -15.79
N LEU A 250 17.54 22.87 -15.48
CA LEU A 250 17.02 23.81 -14.50
C LEU A 250 17.05 23.24 -13.07
N LYS A 251 17.06 24.12 -12.06
CA LYS A 251 16.96 23.72 -10.65
C LYS A 251 15.68 22.94 -10.35
N GLU A 252 14.57 23.27 -11.00
CA GLU A 252 13.28 22.60 -10.87
C GLU A 252 13.34 21.16 -11.40
N GLU A 253 14.03 20.92 -12.52
CA GLU A 253 14.24 19.58 -13.09
C GLU A 253 15.08 18.71 -12.15
N ARG A 254 16.11 19.31 -11.52
CA ARG A 254 16.86 18.64 -10.46
C ARG A 254 15.98 18.25 -9.29
N HIS A 255 15.07 19.13 -8.90
CA HIS A 255 14.12 18.87 -7.81
C HIS A 255 13.16 17.74 -8.17
N LEU A 256 12.63 17.73 -9.40
CA LEU A 256 11.80 16.65 -9.92
C LEU A 256 12.54 15.31 -9.82
N LEU A 257 13.76 15.20 -10.35
CA LEU A 257 14.58 13.99 -10.26
C LEU A 257 14.84 13.53 -8.82
N LYS A 258 15.06 14.48 -7.91
CA LYS A 258 15.18 14.21 -6.48
C LYS A 258 13.93 13.54 -5.92
N VAL A 259 12.76 14.13 -6.15
CA VAL A 259 11.48 13.60 -5.66
C VAL A 259 11.19 12.23 -6.29
N LEU A 260 11.49 12.04 -7.57
CA LEU A 260 11.33 10.75 -8.25
C LEU A 260 12.21 9.65 -7.63
N ALA A 261 13.49 9.95 -7.39
CA ALA A 261 14.42 9.00 -6.78
C ALA A 261 14.01 8.61 -5.34
N GLU A 262 13.47 9.56 -4.57
CA GLU A 262 12.91 9.30 -3.23
C GLU A 262 11.68 8.38 -3.32
N ARG A 263 10.73 8.68 -4.21
CA ARG A 263 9.52 7.86 -4.42
C ARG A 263 9.83 6.44 -4.88
N LEU A 264 10.79 6.28 -5.80
CA LEU A 264 11.26 4.96 -6.23
C LEU A 264 11.88 4.18 -5.08
N GLY A 265 12.66 4.84 -4.22
CA GLY A 265 13.21 4.22 -3.01
C GLY A 265 12.13 3.71 -2.07
N ASP A 266 11.10 4.52 -1.82
CA ASP A 266 9.96 4.13 -0.98
C ASP A 266 9.15 2.98 -1.58
N PHE A 267 8.93 2.99 -2.91
CA PHE A 267 8.26 1.90 -3.62
C PHE A 267 9.03 0.57 -3.49
N VAL A 268 10.35 0.59 -3.72
CA VAL A 268 11.19 -0.61 -3.58
C VAL A 268 11.19 -1.10 -2.14
N ARG A 269 11.31 -0.21 -1.14
CA ARG A 269 11.23 -0.57 0.28
C ARG A 269 9.93 -1.30 0.59
N ARG A 270 8.80 -0.78 0.10
CA ARG A 270 7.47 -1.37 0.32
C ARG A 270 7.37 -2.77 -0.29
N ARG A 271 7.72 -2.93 -1.57
CA ARG A 271 7.67 -4.23 -2.26
C ARG A 271 8.61 -5.25 -1.62
N GLN A 272 9.81 -4.85 -1.18
CA GLN A 272 10.72 -5.74 -0.45
C GLN A 272 10.16 -6.22 0.90
N ALA A 273 9.44 -5.35 1.62
CA ALA A 273 8.80 -5.72 2.88
C ALA A 273 7.68 -6.74 2.66
N GLU A 274 6.84 -6.53 1.66
CA GLU A 274 5.75 -7.44 1.26
C GLU A 274 6.29 -8.80 0.83
N ASP A 275 7.32 -8.84 -0.03
CA ASP A 275 7.96 -10.10 -0.47
C ASP A 275 8.54 -10.89 0.71
N LEU A 276 9.15 -10.20 1.68
CA LEU A 276 9.70 -10.82 2.88
C LEU A 276 8.59 -11.37 3.79
N GLU A 277 7.48 -10.66 3.94
CA GLU A 277 6.32 -11.13 4.70
C GLU A 277 5.68 -12.36 4.06
N ILE A 278 5.49 -12.35 2.74
CA ILE A 278 4.96 -13.50 1.99
C ILE A 278 5.88 -14.71 2.19
N ARG A 279 7.20 -14.55 2.05
CA ARG A 279 8.17 -15.64 2.26
C ARG A 279 8.09 -16.21 3.67
N LYS A 280 8.08 -15.35 4.70
CA LYS A 280 7.95 -15.80 6.10
C LYS A 280 6.62 -16.52 6.37
N SER A 281 5.53 -16.03 5.78
CA SER A 281 4.22 -16.67 5.89
C SER A 281 4.23 -18.08 5.29
N LEU A 282 4.83 -18.25 4.11
CA LEU A 282 4.97 -19.56 3.47
C LEU A 282 5.84 -20.52 4.30
N GLU A 283 6.96 -20.04 4.84
CA GLU A 283 7.82 -20.84 5.74
C GLU A 283 7.07 -21.29 7.00
N LEU A 284 6.33 -20.37 7.64
CA LEU A 284 5.54 -20.69 8.82
C LEU A 284 4.39 -21.65 8.53
N GLN A 285 3.76 -21.53 7.36
CA GLN A 285 2.72 -22.46 6.91
C GLN A 285 3.29 -23.87 6.72
N ALA A 286 4.44 -24.01 6.07
CA ALA A 286 5.11 -25.30 5.90
C ALA A 286 5.47 -25.94 7.25
N TYR A 287 6.03 -25.14 8.17
CA TYR A 287 6.36 -25.60 9.52
C TYR A 287 5.12 -26.07 10.31
N ASN A 288 4.02 -25.30 10.25
CA ASN A 288 2.78 -25.68 10.92
C ASN A 288 2.17 -26.97 10.35
N GLN A 289 2.26 -27.19 9.04
CA GLN A 289 1.81 -28.44 8.42
C GLN A 289 2.62 -29.64 8.92
N GLU A 290 3.95 -29.51 9.03
CA GLU A 290 4.81 -30.56 9.57
C GLU A 290 4.46 -30.89 11.03
N LEU A 291 4.29 -29.86 11.87
CA LEU A 291 3.92 -30.05 13.27
C LEU A 291 2.55 -30.75 13.42
N GLN A 292 1.58 -30.41 12.56
CA GLN A 292 0.28 -31.09 12.54
C GLN A 292 0.39 -32.57 12.19
N GLN A 293 1.25 -32.93 11.22
CA GLN A 293 1.51 -34.34 10.88
C GLN A 293 2.13 -35.10 12.05
N GLN A 294 3.13 -34.51 12.72
CA GLN A 294 3.75 -35.12 13.90
C GLN A 294 2.73 -35.34 15.03
N LEU A 295 1.88 -34.34 15.31
CA LEU A 295 0.82 -34.46 16.30
C LEU A 295 -0.18 -35.57 15.95
N GLN A 296 -0.51 -35.73 14.67
CA GLN A 296 -1.40 -36.79 14.21
C GLN A 296 -0.78 -38.18 14.46
N VAL A 297 0.49 -38.38 14.08
CA VAL A 297 1.21 -39.64 14.34
C VAL A 297 1.23 -39.97 15.83
N VAL A 298 1.53 -39.00 16.70
CA VAL A 298 1.53 -39.20 18.15
C VAL A 298 0.13 -39.55 18.69
N ARG A 299 -0.93 -38.94 18.13
CA ARG A 299 -2.31 -39.29 18.51
C ARG A 299 -2.66 -40.72 18.12
N GLU A 300 -2.34 -41.13 16.90
CA GLU A 300 -2.57 -42.49 16.41
C GLU A 300 -1.83 -43.53 17.26
N GLN A 301 -0.58 -43.27 17.64
CA GLN A 301 0.18 -44.14 18.55
C GLN A 301 -0.50 -44.27 19.92
N ASN A 302 -0.98 -43.16 20.49
CA ASN A 302 -1.67 -43.18 21.78
C ASN A 302 -3.00 -43.95 21.73
N GLU A 303 -3.76 -43.85 20.64
CA GLU A 303 -4.99 -44.63 20.47
C GLU A 303 -4.73 -46.14 20.47
N VAL A 304 -3.64 -46.59 19.86
CA VAL A 304 -3.25 -48.01 19.87
C VAL A 304 -2.92 -48.46 21.29
N ILE A 305 -2.17 -47.65 22.05
CA ILE A 305 -1.81 -47.95 23.44
C ILE A 305 -3.07 -48.06 24.32
N VAL A 306 -4.03 -47.15 24.17
CA VAL A 306 -5.30 -47.18 24.93
C VAL A 306 -6.11 -48.43 24.58
N ARG A 307 -6.28 -48.75 23.28
CA ARG A 307 -7.00 -49.97 22.85
C ARG A 307 -6.36 -51.25 23.38
N GLN A 308 -5.03 -51.33 23.42
CA GLN A 308 -4.33 -52.48 24.01
C GLN A 308 -4.64 -52.63 25.51
N ARG A 309 -4.74 -51.51 26.23
CA ARG A 309 -5.06 -51.52 27.67
C ARG A 309 -6.48 -52.00 27.95
N ASP A 310 -7.46 -51.58 27.14
CA ASP A 310 -8.87 -51.92 27.36
C ASP A 310 -9.16 -53.41 27.12
N ILE A 311 -8.56 -54.01 26.08
CA ILE A 311 -8.70 -55.45 25.78
C ILE A 311 -8.14 -56.32 26.92
N ILE A 312 -7.02 -55.91 27.51
CA ILE A 312 -6.41 -56.63 28.64
C ILE A 312 -7.33 -56.60 29.86
N GLN A 313 -8.10 -55.53 30.07
CA GLN A 313 -9.02 -55.42 31.20
C GLN A 313 -10.26 -56.29 31.02
N GLU A 314 -10.85 -56.37 29.82
CA GLU A 314 -12.03 -57.22 29.57
C GLU A 314 -11.77 -58.71 29.84
N LEU A 315 -10.55 -59.20 29.56
CA LEU A 315 -10.14 -60.60 29.71
C LEU A 315 -9.77 -61.00 31.15
N SER A 316 -9.75 -60.06 32.10
CA SER A 316 -9.06 -60.25 33.39
C SER A 316 -9.90 -60.79 34.55
N THR A 317 -11.20 -61.07 34.36
CA THR A 317 -12.09 -61.71 35.37
C THR A 317 -13.20 -62.57 34.71
N PRO A 318 -12.87 -63.75 34.16
CA PRO A 318 -13.87 -64.63 33.57
C PRO A 318 -14.60 -65.43 34.65
N VAL A 319 -15.92 -65.28 34.76
CA VAL A 319 -16.75 -66.27 35.48
C VAL A 319 -16.97 -67.43 34.52
N LEU A 320 -16.48 -68.62 34.89
CA LEU A 320 -16.51 -69.81 34.02
C LEU A 320 -17.46 -70.85 34.61
N GLU A 321 -18.29 -71.46 33.76
CA GLU A 321 -19.07 -72.64 34.12
C GLU A 321 -18.18 -73.88 33.99
N VAL A 322 -17.99 -74.63 35.08
CA VAL A 322 -17.05 -75.77 35.14
C VAL A 322 -17.74 -77.11 35.32
N TRP A 323 -19.01 -77.08 35.71
CA TRP A 323 -19.91 -78.24 35.79
C TRP A 323 -21.36 -77.75 35.80
N ASP A 324 -22.32 -78.65 35.59
CA ASP A 324 -23.75 -78.37 35.77
C ASP A 324 -23.99 -77.77 37.17
N ASP A 325 -24.62 -76.60 37.21
CA ASP A 325 -24.91 -75.79 38.40
C ASP A 325 -23.67 -75.31 39.19
N VAL A 326 -22.44 -75.37 38.62
CA VAL A 326 -21.19 -74.95 39.28
C VAL A 326 -20.42 -73.91 38.45
N LEU A 327 -20.29 -72.71 39.01
CA LEU A 327 -19.46 -71.63 38.46
C LEU A 327 -18.10 -71.55 39.18
N THR A 328 -17.10 -70.99 38.51
CA THR A 328 -15.81 -70.63 39.08
C THR A 328 -15.46 -69.18 38.75
N LEU A 329 -14.89 -68.49 39.73
CA LEU A 329 -14.36 -67.14 39.63
C LEU A 329 -12.89 -67.18 40.06
N PRO A 330 -11.93 -67.32 39.12
CA PRO A 330 -10.52 -67.20 39.42
C PRO A 330 -10.15 -65.73 39.57
N ILE A 331 -9.54 -65.37 40.69
CA ILE A 331 -9.05 -64.02 40.94
C ILE A 331 -7.52 -63.99 40.82
N ILE A 332 -7.03 -63.22 39.85
CA ILE A 332 -5.60 -63.13 39.52
C ILE A 332 -5.16 -61.68 39.64
N GLY A 333 -4.08 -61.42 40.39
CA GLY A 333 -3.50 -60.09 40.55
C GLY A 333 -4.14 -59.28 41.69
N LEU A 334 -3.94 -57.96 41.65
CA LEU A 334 -4.44 -57.05 42.69
C LEU A 334 -5.94 -56.78 42.51
N ILE A 335 -6.67 -56.75 43.61
CA ILE A 335 -8.09 -56.40 43.64
C ILE A 335 -8.20 -54.99 44.23
N ASP A 336 -8.69 -54.04 43.45
CA ASP A 336 -9.11 -52.73 43.95
C ASP A 336 -10.65 -52.64 44.00
N THR A 337 -11.18 -51.57 44.56
CA THR A 337 -12.62 -51.36 44.73
C THR A 337 -13.38 -51.38 43.41
N LYS A 338 -12.81 -50.83 42.33
CA LYS A 338 -13.46 -50.81 41.01
C LYS A 338 -13.56 -52.22 40.45
N ARG A 339 -12.46 -52.97 40.52
CA ARG A 339 -12.38 -54.35 40.04
C ARG A 339 -13.27 -55.28 40.86
N ALA A 340 -13.35 -55.10 42.18
CA ALA A 340 -14.25 -55.88 43.04
C ALA A 340 -15.73 -55.69 42.65
N ALA A 341 -16.14 -54.46 42.36
CA ALA A 341 -17.51 -54.16 41.92
C ALA A 341 -17.82 -54.81 40.55
N GLU A 342 -16.89 -54.74 39.60
CA GLU A 342 -17.04 -55.39 38.29
C GLU A 342 -17.13 -56.93 38.41
N ILE A 343 -16.27 -57.52 39.25
CA ILE A 343 -16.30 -58.95 39.57
C ILE A 343 -17.65 -59.36 40.15
N MET A 344 -18.13 -58.61 41.15
CA MET A 344 -19.41 -58.87 41.80
C MET A 344 -20.56 -58.81 40.80
N GLN A 345 -20.64 -57.75 40.00
CA GLN A 345 -21.70 -57.61 39.01
C GLN A 345 -21.72 -58.76 38.00
N ARG A 346 -20.55 -59.16 37.48
CA ARG A 346 -20.43 -60.28 36.54
C ARG A 346 -20.80 -61.61 37.19
N LEU A 347 -20.34 -61.87 38.42
CA LEU A 347 -20.66 -63.09 39.16
C LEU A 347 -22.15 -63.21 39.44
N LEU A 348 -22.77 -62.17 39.99
CA LEU A 348 -24.20 -62.19 40.33
C LEU A 348 -25.06 -62.39 39.08
N SER A 349 -24.71 -61.75 37.96
CA SER A 349 -25.39 -61.94 36.67
C SER A 349 -25.28 -63.39 36.19
N ALA A 350 -24.08 -63.96 36.24
CA ALA A 350 -23.84 -65.35 35.82
C ALA A 350 -24.56 -66.36 36.73
N VAL A 351 -24.61 -66.14 38.05
CA VAL A 351 -25.33 -67.00 39.00
C VAL A 351 -26.81 -67.08 38.65
N VAL A 352 -27.45 -65.96 38.33
CA VAL A 352 -28.87 -65.91 37.95
C VAL A 352 -29.10 -66.53 36.59
N GLU A 353 -28.30 -66.15 35.58
CA GLU A 353 -28.45 -66.62 34.20
C GLU A 353 -28.26 -68.14 34.10
N LYS A 354 -27.24 -68.67 34.78
CA LYS A 354 -26.88 -70.09 34.76
C LYS A 354 -27.57 -70.91 35.85
N ARG A 355 -28.33 -70.27 36.74
CA ARG A 355 -28.99 -70.90 37.91
C ARG A 355 -28.02 -71.72 38.76
N ALA A 356 -26.80 -71.23 38.92
CA ALA A 356 -25.74 -71.96 39.59
C ALA A 356 -26.04 -72.15 41.08
N GLN A 357 -25.98 -73.38 41.56
CA GLN A 357 -26.13 -73.71 42.98
C GLN A 357 -24.81 -73.52 43.74
N PHE A 358 -23.67 -73.67 43.06
CA PHE A 358 -22.35 -73.56 43.67
C PHE A 358 -21.47 -72.57 42.91
N VAL A 359 -20.71 -71.77 43.67
CA VAL A 359 -19.70 -70.86 43.13
C VAL A 359 -18.37 -71.14 43.80
N ILE A 360 -17.34 -71.40 43.01
CA ILE A 360 -15.96 -71.58 43.48
C ILE A 360 -15.20 -70.28 43.25
N VAL A 361 -14.83 -69.59 44.32
CA VAL A 361 -13.97 -68.40 44.25
C VAL A 361 -12.53 -68.85 44.47
N ASP A 362 -11.70 -68.83 43.42
CA ASP A 362 -10.30 -69.25 43.52
C ASP A 362 -9.36 -68.06 43.70
N VAL A 363 -8.80 -67.91 44.90
CA VAL A 363 -7.89 -66.81 45.28
C VAL A 363 -6.42 -67.21 45.20
N THR A 364 -6.09 -68.33 44.54
CA THR A 364 -4.72 -68.82 44.38
C THR A 364 -3.77 -67.75 43.77
N GLY A 365 -4.30 -66.88 42.92
CA GLY A 365 -3.57 -65.84 42.18
C GLY A 365 -3.46 -64.47 42.87
N VAL A 366 -3.86 -64.33 44.14
CA VAL A 366 -3.80 -63.07 44.89
C VAL A 366 -2.54 -63.04 45.78
N PRO A 367 -1.50 -62.24 45.42
CA PRO A 367 -0.20 -62.33 46.08
C PRO A 367 -0.09 -61.54 47.40
N ILE A 368 -0.84 -60.43 47.54
CA ILE A 368 -0.80 -59.51 48.68
C ILE A 368 -2.25 -59.19 49.06
N VAL A 369 -2.59 -59.32 50.35
CA VAL A 369 -3.93 -59.06 50.87
C VAL A 369 -3.82 -58.13 52.06
N ASP A 370 -4.52 -57.02 51.99
CA ASP A 370 -4.82 -56.14 53.12
C ASP A 370 -6.26 -56.40 53.61
N THR A 371 -6.69 -55.65 54.62
CA THR A 371 -8.07 -55.74 55.14
C THR A 371 -9.12 -55.30 54.11
N GLN A 372 -8.78 -54.48 53.10
CA GLN A 372 -9.75 -54.03 52.09
C GLN A 372 -10.04 -55.12 51.06
N VAL A 373 -9.00 -55.81 50.58
CA VAL A 373 -9.14 -56.95 49.66
C VAL A 373 -9.96 -58.06 50.31
N ALA A 374 -9.73 -58.35 51.59
CA ALA A 374 -10.50 -59.34 52.33
C ALA A 374 -11.98 -58.93 52.48
N ASP A 375 -12.27 -57.65 52.76
CA ASP A 375 -13.64 -57.11 52.79
C ASP A 375 -14.38 -57.29 51.45
N HIS A 376 -13.71 -56.96 50.34
CA HIS A 376 -14.28 -57.16 49.00
C HIS A 376 -14.59 -58.64 48.68
N LEU A 377 -13.72 -59.57 49.09
CA LEU A 377 -13.98 -61.01 48.92
C LEU A 377 -15.20 -61.47 49.71
N ILE A 378 -15.35 -60.98 50.94
CA ILE A 378 -16.50 -61.30 51.80
C ILE A 378 -17.79 -60.80 51.17
N GLN A 379 -17.81 -59.55 50.69
CA GLN A 379 -18.97 -58.96 50.02
C GLN A 379 -19.40 -59.77 48.79
N ILE A 380 -18.45 -60.22 47.97
CA ILE A 380 -18.72 -61.06 46.79
C ILE A 380 -19.36 -62.39 47.21
N VAL A 381 -18.78 -63.07 48.21
CA VAL A 381 -19.28 -64.36 48.72
C VAL A 381 -20.67 -64.24 49.33
N GLN A 382 -20.91 -63.20 50.13
CA GLN A 382 -22.21 -62.94 50.76
C GLN A 382 -23.27 -62.59 49.72
N ALA A 383 -22.95 -61.73 48.77
CA ALA A 383 -23.89 -61.32 47.72
C ALA A 383 -24.33 -62.52 46.86
N ALA A 384 -23.41 -63.41 46.50
CA ALA A 384 -23.76 -64.65 45.79
C ALA A 384 -24.57 -65.61 46.67
N GLY A 385 -24.28 -65.68 47.98
CA GLY A 385 -25.10 -66.41 48.96
C GLY A 385 -26.54 -65.90 49.07
N LEU A 386 -26.76 -64.59 48.99
CA LEU A 386 -28.10 -63.98 48.98
C LEU A 386 -28.93 -64.40 47.74
N LEU A 387 -28.28 -64.73 46.63
CA LEU A 387 -28.95 -65.28 45.43
C LEU A 387 -29.17 -66.80 45.51
N GLY A 388 -28.84 -67.43 46.64
CA GLY A 388 -29.01 -68.87 46.85
C GLY A 388 -27.85 -69.73 46.36
N ALA A 389 -26.75 -69.13 45.92
CA ALA A 389 -25.56 -69.87 45.51
C ALA A 389 -24.63 -70.14 46.70
N SER A 390 -24.37 -71.42 46.99
CA SER A 390 -23.40 -71.84 47.99
C SER A 390 -21.98 -71.56 47.51
N CYS A 391 -21.35 -70.54 48.09
CA CYS A 391 -19.99 -70.14 47.74
C CYS A 391 -18.93 -70.97 48.46
N MET A 392 -17.86 -71.29 47.74
CA MET A 392 -16.70 -71.99 48.25
C MET A 392 -15.42 -71.24 47.89
N LEU A 393 -14.60 -70.93 48.89
CA LEU A 393 -13.32 -70.25 48.69
C LEU A 393 -12.19 -71.29 48.57
N THR A 394 -11.39 -71.21 47.50
CA THR A 394 -10.25 -72.11 47.28
C THR A 394 -8.95 -71.36 47.14
N GLY A 395 -7.83 -72.03 47.41
CA GLY A 395 -6.50 -71.44 47.18
C GLY A 395 -6.08 -70.41 48.22
N ILE A 396 -6.70 -70.43 49.40
CA ILE A 396 -6.40 -69.50 50.50
C ILE A 396 -4.96 -69.70 50.97
N ARG A 397 -4.11 -68.69 50.75
CA ARG A 397 -2.75 -68.63 51.30
C ARG A 397 -2.77 -68.14 52.75
N PRO A 398 -1.73 -68.39 53.57
CA PRO A 398 -1.68 -67.94 54.96
C PRO A 398 -1.97 -66.43 55.16
N ALA A 399 -1.51 -65.58 54.24
CA ALA A 399 -1.76 -64.14 54.29
C ALA A 399 -3.26 -63.79 54.13
N VAL A 400 -3.96 -64.45 53.20
CA VAL A 400 -5.41 -64.28 52.96
C VAL A 400 -6.20 -64.74 54.18
N ALA A 401 -5.84 -65.91 54.73
CA ALA A 401 -6.49 -66.47 55.91
C ALA A 401 -6.38 -65.52 57.11
N ARG A 402 -5.21 -64.92 57.33
CA ARG A 402 -4.98 -63.98 58.41
C ARG A 402 -5.87 -62.73 58.30
N ALA A 403 -5.94 -62.12 57.11
CA ALA A 403 -6.77 -60.92 56.89
C ALA A 403 -8.27 -61.20 57.10
N LEU A 404 -8.77 -62.36 56.65
CA LEU A 404 -10.16 -62.78 56.88
C LEU A 404 -10.48 -62.99 58.37
N VAL A 405 -9.53 -63.51 59.14
CA VAL A 405 -9.71 -63.69 60.60
C VAL A 405 -9.66 -62.35 61.34
N GLU A 406 -8.77 -61.43 60.94
CA GLU A 406 -8.66 -60.09 61.54
C GLU A 406 -9.94 -59.26 61.35
N LEU A 407 -10.67 -59.46 60.25
CA LEU A 407 -11.97 -58.83 60.01
C LEU A 407 -13.14 -59.45 60.77
N GLY A 408 -12.90 -60.52 61.54
CA GLY A 408 -13.93 -61.15 62.38
C GLY A 408 -15.00 -61.90 61.58
N VAL A 409 -14.65 -62.44 60.41
CA VAL A 409 -15.59 -63.15 59.53
C VAL A 409 -16.13 -64.40 60.20
N ASP A 410 -17.45 -64.56 60.15
CA ASP A 410 -18.11 -65.80 60.54
C ASP A 410 -17.80 -66.91 59.52
N LEU A 411 -16.83 -67.75 59.87
CA LEU A 411 -16.37 -68.88 59.06
C LEU A 411 -17.40 -70.01 58.98
N SER A 412 -18.48 -69.98 59.76
CA SER A 412 -19.53 -71.01 59.71
C SER A 412 -20.36 -70.94 58.41
N ALA A 413 -20.41 -69.77 57.76
CA ALA A 413 -21.12 -69.55 56.51
C ALA A 413 -20.24 -69.71 55.25
N MET A 414 -18.91 -69.87 55.41
CA MET A 414 -17.97 -69.97 54.29
C MET A 414 -17.33 -71.36 54.21
N ASN A 415 -17.63 -72.08 53.14
CA ASN A 415 -16.95 -73.34 52.85
C ASN A 415 -15.59 -73.07 52.22
N THR A 416 -14.53 -73.67 52.75
CA THR A 416 -13.17 -73.49 52.21
C THR A 416 -12.54 -74.83 51.82
N ARG A 417 -11.76 -74.85 50.73
CA ARG A 417 -10.99 -76.02 50.31
C ARG A 417 -9.57 -75.66 49.88
N ARG A 418 -8.64 -76.60 50.07
CA ARG A 418 -7.21 -76.39 49.79
C ARG A 418 -6.88 -76.04 48.34
N SER A 419 -7.74 -76.41 47.38
CA SER A 419 -7.50 -76.17 45.95
C SER A 419 -8.80 -76.19 45.17
N PHE A 420 -8.80 -75.55 44.01
CA PHE A 420 -9.90 -75.59 43.05
C PHE A 420 -10.39 -77.02 42.80
N ARG A 421 -9.47 -77.98 42.56
CA ARG A 421 -9.80 -79.39 42.33
C ARG A 421 -10.56 -80.04 43.50
N ALA A 422 -10.20 -79.69 44.74
CA ALA A 422 -10.87 -80.21 45.92
C ALA A 422 -12.28 -79.60 46.06
N GLY A 423 -12.43 -78.31 45.77
CA GLY A 423 -13.73 -77.65 45.80
C GLY A 423 -14.68 -78.15 44.72
N LEU A 424 -14.20 -78.30 43.49
CA LEU A 424 -14.99 -78.84 42.38
C LEU A 424 -15.49 -80.25 42.68
N ARG A 425 -14.63 -81.12 43.23
CA ARG A 425 -15.02 -82.49 43.59
C ARG A 425 -16.20 -82.50 44.56
N GLU A 426 -16.18 -81.63 45.56
CA GLU A 426 -17.25 -81.56 46.55
C GLU A 426 -18.54 -80.98 45.99
N CYS A 427 -18.47 -79.93 45.17
CA CYS A 427 -19.64 -79.36 44.51
C CYS A 427 -20.32 -80.45 43.65
N VAL A 428 -19.55 -81.15 42.82
CA VAL A 428 -20.06 -82.25 41.98
C VAL A 428 -20.65 -83.41 42.80
N GLN A 429 -20.06 -83.74 43.96
CA GLN A 429 -20.61 -84.77 44.85
C GLN A 429 -21.90 -84.33 45.54
N SER A 430 -22.04 -83.03 45.83
CA SER A 430 -23.22 -82.44 46.46
C SER A 430 -24.39 -82.34 45.47
N VAL A 431 -24.12 -81.96 44.22
CA VAL A 431 -25.11 -81.98 43.12
C VAL A 431 -25.65 -83.40 42.86
N LYS A 432 -24.79 -84.44 43.00
CA LYS A 432 -25.17 -85.85 42.78
C LYS A 432 -25.99 -86.48 43.92
N ARG A 433 -26.11 -85.84 45.09
CA ARG A 433 -26.96 -86.31 46.18
C ARG A 433 -28.27 -85.52 46.17
N PRO A 434 -29.40 -86.09 45.71
CA PRO A 434 -30.67 -85.43 45.91
C PRO A 434 -30.90 -85.27 47.42
N ALA A 435 -31.42 -84.11 47.83
CA ALA A 435 -31.77 -83.82 49.21
C ALA A 435 -32.59 -84.98 49.79
N LYS A 436 -32.12 -85.59 50.90
CA LYS A 436 -32.97 -86.50 51.68
C LYS A 436 -34.11 -85.64 52.23
N CYS A 437 -35.35 -86.00 51.87
CA CYS A 437 -36.59 -85.41 52.39
C CYS A 437 -36.63 -85.37 53.92
#